data_AF-A0A934VSR5-F1
#
_entry.id   AF-A0A934VSR5-F1
#
_cell.length_a   1.000
_cell.length_b   1.000
_cell.length_c   1.000
_cell.angle_alpha   90.00
_cell.angle_beta   90.00
_cell.angle_gamma   90.00
#
_symmetry.space_group_name_H-M   'P 1'
#
loop_
_entity.id
_entity.type
_entity.pdbx_description
1 polymer ?
#
loop_
_entity_poly.entity_id
_entity_poly.type
_entity_poly.pdbx_seq_one_letter_code
_entity_poly.pdbx_strand_id
1 'polypeptide(L)'
;MAGLFGDLDEAFAARGIHGKEGVTLSASYVKVLRQRNGREEIAAIKRGETPEDWKDKPRKRCQKDLDARWVKKNNEVHFGYKNR
;
A
#
# COMPACT_ATOMS: atom_id res chain seq x y z
N MET A 1 33.90 -9.52 18.47
CA MET A 1 33.84 -8.37 17.55
C MET A 1 32.36 -8.10 17.29
N ALA A 2 31.72 -7.26 18.11
CA ALA A 2 30.33 -6.89 17.87
C ALA A 2 30.31 -5.98 16.64
N GLY A 3 29.61 -6.40 15.58
CA GLY A 3 29.40 -5.58 14.40
C GLY A 3 28.58 -4.33 14.74
N LEU A 4 28.54 -3.37 13.81
CA LEU A 4 27.82 -2.09 13.91
C LEU A 4 26.33 -2.21 14.34
N PHE A 5 25.74 -3.41 14.23
CA PHE A 5 24.33 -3.68 14.51
C PHE A 5 24.09 -4.65 15.68
N GLY A 6 25.08 -4.90 16.56
CA GLY A 6 24.94 -5.86 17.66
C GLY A 6 23.72 -5.62 18.56
N ASP A 7 23.44 -4.37 18.92
CA ASP A 7 22.27 -4.01 19.74
C ASP A 7 20.94 -4.30 19.04
N LEU A 8 20.91 -4.18 17.71
CA LEU A 8 19.73 -4.46 16.89
C LEU A 8 19.47 -5.97 16.81
N ASP A 9 20.53 -6.77 16.66
CA ASP A 9 20.45 -8.22 16.62
C ASP A 9 19.93 -8.78 17.95
N GLU A 10 20.39 -8.23 19.08
CA GLU A 10 19.91 -8.61 20.41
C GLU A 10 18.42 -8.25 20.61
N ALA A 11 18.00 -7.06 20.16
CA ALA A 11 16.61 -6.65 20.22
C ALA A 11 15.67 -7.53 19.37
N PHE A 12 16.15 -8.02 18.22
CA PHE A 12 15.40 -8.96 17.38
C PHE A 12 15.36 -10.36 18.00
N ALA A 13 16.49 -10.85 18.51
CA ALA A 13 16.57 -12.14 19.19
C ALA A 13 15.65 -12.21 20.42
N ALA A 14 15.59 -11.15 21.23
CA ALA A 14 14.69 -11.05 22.39
C ALA A 14 13.20 -11.15 22.02
N ARG A 15 12.84 -10.82 20.77
CA ARG A 15 11.46 -10.94 20.24
C ARG A 15 11.26 -12.21 19.40
N GLY A 16 12.25 -13.11 19.35
CA GLY A 16 12.22 -14.34 18.55
C GLY A 16 12.29 -14.11 17.04
N ILE A 17 12.73 -12.92 16.61
CA ILE A 17 12.86 -12.56 15.20
C ILE A 17 14.30 -12.87 14.80
N HIS A 18 14.50 -13.89 13.97
CA HIS A 18 15.81 -14.20 13.40
C HIS A 18 15.86 -13.68 11.97
N GLY A 19 16.53 -12.54 11.79
CA GLY A 19 16.86 -12.03 10.45
C GLY A 19 17.80 -13.00 9.75
N LYS A 20 17.46 -13.41 8.53
CA LYS A 20 18.44 -14.10 7.66
C LYS A 20 19.27 -13.02 6.99
N GLU A 21 20.58 -13.04 7.21
CA GLU A 21 21.52 -12.18 6.48
C GLU A 21 21.28 -12.34 4.96
N GLY A 22 21.05 -11.23 4.27
CA GLY A 22 20.78 -11.20 2.82
C GLY A 22 19.32 -11.32 2.37
N VAL A 23 18.34 -11.43 3.29
CA VAL A 23 16.91 -11.43 2.90
C VAL A 23 16.34 -10.01 2.94
N THR A 24 16.24 -9.38 1.77
CA THR A 24 15.46 -8.15 1.61
C THR A 24 13.97 -8.50 1.60
N LEU A 25 13.22 -8.07 2.64
CA LEU A 25 11.77 -8.03 2.58
C LEU A 25 11.35 -6.96 1.56
N SER A 26 11.24 -7.34 0.29
CA SER A 26 10.70 -6.47 -0.74
C SER A 26 9.20 -6.28 -0.51
N ALA A 27 8.81 -5.17 0.14
CA ALA A 27 7.44 -4.66 0.13
C ALA A 27 7.09 -4.14 -1.28
N SER A 28 7.04 -5.05 -2.25
CA SER A 28 6.79 -4.75 -3.66
C SER A 28 5.34 -4.34 -3.95
N TYR A 29 4.44 -4.54 -2.99
CA TYR A 29 3.03 -4.25 -3.17
C TYR A 29 2.31 -4.09 -1.81
N VAL A 30 1.55 -3.02 -1.66
CA VAL A 30 0.67 -2.78 -0.51
C VAL A 30 -0.78 -2.97 -0.95
N LYS A 31 -1.48 -3.94 -0.36
CA LYS A 31 -2.88 -4.23 -0.67
C LYS A 31 -3.80 -3.20 -0.02
N VAL A 32 -4.75 -2.68 -0.79
CA VAL A 32 -5.81 -1.80 -0.31
C VAL A 32 -7.15 -2.49 -0.47
N LEU A 33 -8.12 -2.13 0.39
CA LEU A 33 -9.50 -2.59 0.22
C LEU A 33 -10.08 -2.08 -1.09
N ARG A 34 -10.70 -2.97 -1.87
CA ARG A 34 -11.34 -2.60 -3.13
C ARG A 34 -12.54 -1.70 -2.84
N GLN A 35 -12.54 -0.53 -3.47
CA GLN A 35 -13.59 0.46 -3.27
C GLN A 35 -14.72 0.26 -4.28
N ARG A 36 -15.96 0.25 -3.80
CA ARG A 36 -17.14 0.30 -4.69
C ARG A 36 -17.32 1.73 -5.18
N ASN A 37 -16.87 1.98 -6.42
CA ASN A 37 -17.05 3.24 -7.13
C ASN A 37 -17.80 2.97 -8.45
N GLY A 38 -18.69 3.89 -8.84
CA GLY A 38 -19.38 3.86 -10.13
C GLY A 38 -18.44 4.14 -11.31
N ARG A 39 -18.89 3.90 -12.54
CA ARG A 39 -18.08 4.12 -13.75
C ARG A 39 -17.65 5.57 -13.92
N GLU A 40 -18.57 6.51 -13.69
CA GLU A 40 -18.31 7.96 -13.78
C GLU A 40 -17.34 8.43 -12.69
N GLU A 41 -17.56 7.96 -11.45
CA GLU A 41 -16.64 8.22 -10.33
C GLU A 41 -15.23 7.71 -10.67
N ILE A 42 -15.09 6.49 -11.19
CA ILE A 42 -13.79 5.93 -11.61
C ILE A 42 -13.15 6.78 -12.72
N ALA A 43 -13.92 7.27 -13.68
CA ALA A 43 -13.41 8.10 -14.77
C ALA A 43 -12.85 9.44 -14.26
N ALA A 44 -13.55 10.11 -13.35
CA ALA A 44 -13.08 11.34 -12.71
C ALA A 44 -11.80 11.10 -11.89
N ILE A 45 -11.77 10.05 -11.06
CA ILE A 45 -10.60 9.70 -10.25
C ILE A 45 -9.38 9.40 -11.13
N LYS A 46 -9.58 8.73 -12.27
CA LYS A 46 -8.51 8.47 -13.25
C LYS A 46 -7.94 9.75 -13.88
N ARG A 47 -8.74 10.82 -14.00
CA ARG A 47 -8.29 12.15 -14.46
C ARG A 47 -7.65 12.99 -13.35
N GLY A 48 -7.63 12.50 -12.10
CA GLY A 48 -7.18 13.27 -10.94
C GLY A 48 -8.23 14.24 -10.40
N GLU A 49 -9.48 14.13 -10.86
CA GLU A 49 -10.60 14.95 -10.41
C GLU A 49 -11.34 14.28 -9.24
N THR A 50 -11.92 15.10 -8.36
CA THR A 50 -12.86 14.60 -7.36
C THR A 50 -14.26 14.50 -8.00
N PRO A 51 -14.95 13.34 -7.91
CA PRO A 51 -16.30 13.20 -8.45
C PRO A 51 -17.25 14.26 -7.86
N GLU A 52 -18.12 14.84 -8.69
CA GLU A 52 -19.08 15.88 -8.28
C GLU A 52 -19.96 15.41 -7.11
N ASP A 53 -20.45 14.17 -7.20
CA ASP A 53 -21.26 13.48 -6.18
C ASP A 53 -20.59 13.39 -4.79
N TRP A 54 -19.28 13.64 -4.71
CA TRP A 54 -18.51 13.57 -3.47
C TRP A 54 -18.27 14.95 -2.85
N LYS A 55 -18.43 16.04 -3.60
CA LYS A 55 -18.22 17.41 -3.11
C LYS A 55 -19.12 17.72 -1.93
N ASP A 56 -20.39 17.32 -2.01
CA ASP A 56 -21.38 17.52 -0.94
C ASP A 56 -21.35 16.42 0.13
N LYS A 57 -20.43 15.44 0.02
CA LYS A 57 -20.34 14.27 0.91
C LYS A 57 -18.94 14.13 1.49
N PRO A 58 -18.49 15.05 2.37
CA PRO A 58 -17.14 15.03 2.94
C PRO A 58 -16.82 13.74 3.69
N ARG A 59 -17.80 13.15 4.39
CA ARG A 59 -17.68 11.85 5.07
C ARG A 59 -17.46 10.68 4.13
N LYS A 60 -18.04 10.71 2.92
CA LYS A 60 -17.80 9.69 1.89
C LYS A 60 -16.40 9.85 1.33
N ARG A 61 -15.99 11.10 1.04
CA ARG A 61 -14.68 11.42 0.46
C ARG A 61 -13.52 10.98 1.34
N CYS A 62 -13.58 11.20 2.66
CA CYS A 62 -12.48 10.82 3.56
C CYS A 62 -12.26 9.31 3.70
N GLN A 63 -13.27 8.49 3.37
CA GLN A 63 -13.17 7.03 3.37
C GLN A 63 -12.64 6.47 2.05
N LYS A 64 -12.54 7.30 1.00
CA LYS A 64 -12.15 6.89 -0.34
C LYS A 64 -10.68 7.19 -0.57
N ASP A 65 -10.05 6.30 -1.32
CA ASP A 65 -8.65 6.33 -1.70
C ASP A 65 -8.61 6.65 -3.19
N LEU A 66 -8.12 7.84 -3.48
CA LEU A 66 -8.05 8.38 -4.84
C LEU A 66 -6.77 7.97 -5.56
N ASP A 67 -5.82 7.36 -4.85
CA ASP A 67 -4.47 7.11 -5.33
C ASP A 67 -4.21 5.63 -5.61
N ALA A 68 -4.91 4.72 -4.92
CA ALA A 68 -4.81 3.29 -5.23
C ALA A 68 -5.17 2.98 -6.69
N ARG A 69 -4.41 2.10 -7.32
CA ARG A 69 -4.61 1.69 -8.72
C ARG A 69 -4.66 0.17 -8.82
N TRP A 70 -5.15 -0.32 -9.95
CA TRP A 70 -4.98 -1.72 -10.33
C TRP A 70 -3.55 -1.92 -10.81
N VAL A 71 -2.86 -2.88 -10.21
CA VAL A 71 -1.45 -3.15 -10.44
C VAL A 71 -1.27 -4.63 -10.79
N LYS A 72 -0.41 -4.92 -11.77
CA LYS A 72 0.00 -6.28 -12.13
C LYS A 72 1.33 -6.64 -11.44
N LYS A 73 1.36 -7.77 -10.72
CA LYS A 73 2.55 -8.38 -10.11
C LYS A 73 2.54 -9.88 -10.40
N ASN A 74 3.62 -10.42 -10.98
CA ASN A 74 3.75 -11.85 -11.30
C ASN A 74 2.52 -12.45 -12.01
N ASN A 75 2.03 -11.75 -13.02
CA ASN A 75 0.83 -12.11 -13.79
C ASN A 75 -0.52 -12.05 -13.05
N GLU A 76 -0.54 -11.68 -11.77
CA GLU A 76 -1.75 -11.45 -10.99
C GLU A 76 -2.10 -9.96 -10.89
N VAL A 77 -3.40 -9.67 -10.80
CA VAL A 77 -3.93 -8.31 -10.73
C VAL A 77 -4.41 -8.02 -9.31
N HIS A 78 -3.81 -6.99 -8.70
CA HIS A 78 -4.06 -6.58 -7.33
C HIS A 78 -4.49 -5.11 -7.28
N PHE A 79 -5.28 -4.71 -6.27
CA PHE A 79 -5.74 -3.32 -6.09
C PHE A 79 -5.05 -2.65 -4.89
N GLY A 80 -4.21 -1.66 -5.16
CA GLY A 80 -3.40 -1.01 -4.14
C GLY A 80 -2.21 -0.28 -4.72
N TYR A 81 -1.13 -0.22 -3.95
CA TYR A 81 0.09 0.51 -4.31
C TYR A 81 1.20 -0.45 -4.72
N LYS A 82 1.97 -0.06 -5.73
CA LYS A 82 3.23 -0.70 -6.09
C LYS A 82 4.30 0.38 -6.05
N ASN A 83 5.26 0.24 -5.15
CA ASN A 83 6.47 1.03 -5.22
C ASN A 83 7.15 0.69 -6.55
N ARG A 84 7.38 1.72 -7.36
CA ARG A 84 8.16 1.61 -8.59
C ARG A 84 9.63 1.42 -8.25
#